data_AF-A0A968HTV7-F1
#
_entry.id   AF-A0A968HTV7-F1
#
_cell.length_a   1.000
_cell.length_b   1.000
_cell.length_c   1.000
_cell.angle_alpha   90.00
_cell.angle_beta   90.00
_cell.angle_gamma   90.00
#
_symmetry.space_group_name_H-M   'P 1'
#
loop_
_entity.id
_entity.type
_entity.pdbx_description
1 polymer ?
#
loop_
_entity_poly.entity_id
_entity_poly.type
_entity_poly.pdbx_seq_one_letter_code
_entity_poly.pdbx_strand_id
1 'polypeptide(L)' 'MIPLTLKLQNFLSYRELSLDWQGLHTVCVCGENGAGKSSLFEAIAWGDLGGVPGRFGG' A
#
# COMPACT_ATOMS: atom_id res chain seq x y z
N MET A 1 8.60 -9.18 7.60
CA MET A 1 9.44 -9.67 6.47
C MET A 1 9.09 -8.77 5.30
N ILE A 2 10.02 -8.02 4.68
CA ILE A 2 9.59 -7.03 3.67
C ILE A 2 9.07 -7.78 2.42
N PRO A 3 7.79 -7.59 2.01
CA PRO A 3 7.27 -8.21 0.81
C PRO A 3 8.02 -7.69 -0.42
N LEU A 4 8.28 -8.55 -1.42
CA LEU A 4 8.94 -8.15 -2.67
C LEU A 4 7.99 -7.36 -3.60
N THR A 5 6.69 -7.58 -3.50
CA THR A 5 5.68 -6.86 -4.28
C THR A 5 4.48 -6.48 -3.42
N LEU A 6 3.87 -5.33 -3.70
CA LEU A 6 2.60 -4.88 -3.12
C LEU A 6 1.59 -4.69 -4.24
N LYS A 7 0.45 -5.39 -4.15
CA LYS A 7 -0.68 -5.25 -5.09
C LYS A 7 -1.92 -4.80 -4.34
N LEU A 8 -2.48 -3.66 -4.72
CA LEU A 8 -3.72 -3.13 -4.17
C LEU A 8 -4.80 -3.13 -5.25
N GLN A 9 -5.99 -3.55 -4.87
CA GLN A 9 -7.20 -3.41 -5.69
C GLN A 9 -8.33 -2.93 -4.78
N ASN A 10 -9.01 -1.84 -5.16
CA ASN A 10 -10.09 -1.22 -4.41
C ASN A 10 -9.77 -1.03 -2.91
N PHE A 11 -8.57 -0.53 -2.60
CA PHE A 11 -8.08 -0.31 -1.24
C PHE A 11 -8.00 1.18 -0.93
N LEU A 12 -8.88 1.68 -0.06
CA LEU A 12 -8.97 3.10 0.29
C LEU A 12 -9.02 3.98 -0.97
N SER A 13 -8.07 4.91 -1.12
CA SER A 13 -7.95 5.80 -2.28
C SER A 13 -7.35 5.13 -3.52
N TYR A 14 -6.85 3.90 -3.43
CA TYR A 14 -6.26 3.16 -4.56
C TYR A 14 -7.28 2.24 -5.20
N ARG A 15 -7.69 2.57 -6.44
CA ARG A 15 -8.46 1.66 -7.28
C ARG A 15 -7.60 0.46 -7.72
N GLU A 16 -6.38 0.74 -8.16
CA GLU A 16 -5.39 -0.27 -8.53
C GLU A 16 -3.98 0.29 -8.30
N LEU A 17 -3.09 -0.51 -7.71
CA LEU A 17 -1.68 -0.18 -7.56
C LEU A 17 -0.85 -1.47 -7.58
N SER A 18 0.25 -1.48 -8.33
CA SER A 18 1.27 -2.54 -8.25
C SER A 18 2.63 -1.89 -8.04
N LEU A 19 3.29 -2.24 -6.94
CA LEU A 19 4.64 -1.81 -6.61
C LEU A 19 5.54 -3.02 -6.46
N ASP A 20 6.73 -2.93 -7.05
CA ASP A 20 7.82 -3.89 -6.91
C ASP A 20 8.94 -3.22 -6.11
N TRP A 21 9.35 -3.87 -5.03
CA TRP A 21 10.38 -3.37 -4.12
C TRP A 21 11.77 -3.90 -4.49
N GLN A 22 11.88 -4.74 -5.52
CA GLN A 22 13.15 -5.33 -5.94
C GLN A 22 14.19 -4.24 -6.27
N GLY A 23 15.31 -4.25 -5.56
CA GLY A 23 16.40 -3.28 -5.73
C GLY A 23 16.18 -1.93 -5.06
N LEU A 24 15.04 -1.70 -4.38
CA LEU A 24 14.75 -0.45 -3.68
C LEU A 24 15.18 -0.56 -2.21
N HIS A 25 16.25 0.16 -1.84
CA HIS A 25 16.69 0.26 -0.45
C HIS A 25 16.00 1.38 0.33
N THR A 26 15.61 2.47 -0.34
CA THR A 26 14.97 3.64 0.27
C THR A 26 14.14 4.38 -0.78
N VAL A 27 12.93 4.81 -0.42
CA VAL A 27 11.99 5.48 -1.33
C VAL A 27 11.30 6.66 -0.63
N CYS A 28 11.03 7.76 -1.34
CA CYS A 28 10.07 8.79 -0.88
C CYS A 28 8.68 8.46 -1.39
N VAL A 29 7.67 8.62 -0.52
CA VAL A 29 6.28 8.78 -0.93
C VAL A 29 5.90 10.26 -0.79
N CYS A 30 5.66 10.92 -1.91
CA CYS A 30 5.55 12.37 -2.03
C CYS A 30 4.29 12.70 -2.90
N GLY A 31 3.55 13.79 -2.64
CA GLY A 31 2.34 14.15 -3.40
C GLY A 31 1.32 15.01 -2.63
N GLU A 32 0.23 15.41 -3.27
CA GLU A 32 -0.81 16.29 -2.70
C GLU A 32 -1.63 15.63 -1.57
N ASN A 33 -2.31 16.45 -0.76
CA ASN A 33 -3.27 15.94 0.23
C ASN A 33 -4.42 15.21 -0.47
N GLY A 34 -4.71 13.99 -0.02
CA GLY A 34 -5.69 13.11 -0.68
C GLY A 34 -5.11 12.20 -1.77
N ALA A 35 -3.84 12.34 -2.16
CA ALA A 35 -3.22 11.49 -3.19
C ALA A 35 -2.95 10.02 -2.77
N GLY A 36 -3.42 9.58 -1.59
CA GLY A 36 -3.28 8.19 -1.14
C GLY A 36 -1.99 7.83 -0.38
N LYS A 37 -1.11 8.79 -0.07
CA LYS A 37 0.16 8.54 0.64
C LYS A 37 -0.03 7.76 1.95
N SER A 38 -0.93 8.20 2.83
CA SER A 38 -1.23 7.50 4.09
C SER A 38 -1.84 6.12 3.83
N SER A 39 -2.72 6.01 2.83
CA SER A 39 -3.32 4.74 2.42
C SER A 39 -2.28 3.73 1.94
N LEU A 40 -1.19 4.17 1.31
CA LEU A 40 -0.09 3.28 0.91
C LEU A 40 0.64 2.71 2.12
N PHE A 41 0.94 3.54 3.12
CA PHE A 41 1.57 3.09 4.36
C PHE A 41 0.68 2.15 5.16
N GLU A 42 -0.62 2.43 5.23
CA GLU A 42 -1.61 1.48 5.77
C GLU A 42 -1.49 0.14 5.03
N ALA A 43 -1.56 0.13 3.71
CA ALA A 43 -1.51 -1.12 2.95
C ALA A 43 -0.23 -1.93 3.20
N ILE A 44 0.92 -1.26 3.35
CA ILE A 44 2.20 -1.90 3.71
C ILE A 44 2.13 -2.52 5.11
N ALA A 45 1.62 -1.77 6.10
CA ALA A 45 1.48 -2.25 7.47
C ALA A 45 0.52 -3.46 7.56
N TRP A 46 -0.61 -3.41 6.85
CA TRP A 46 -1.59 -4.48 6.78
C TRP A 46 -1.03 -5.74 6.10
N GLY A 47 -0.27 -5.58 5.01
CA GLY A 47 0.34 -6.69 4.28
C GLY A 47 1.37 -7.49 5.07
N ASP A 48 2.15 -6.85 5.95
CA ASP A 48 3.15 -7.54 6.79
C ASP A 48 2.52 -8.25 8.00
N LEU A 49 1.32 -7.83 8.43
CA LEU A 49 0.59 -8.41 9.58
C LEU A 49 -0.41 -9.52 9.20
N GLY A 50 -0.55 -9.86 7.91
CA GLY A 50 -1.48 -10.89 7.45
C GLY A 50 -2.96 -10.46 7.52
N GLY A 51 -3.23 -9.16 7.54
CA GLY A 51 -4.58 -8.64 7.66
C GLY A 51 -5.37 -8.78 6.36
N VAL A 52 -6.55 -9.41 6.46
CA VAL A 52 -7.48 -9.66 5.35
C VAL A 52 -7.86 -8.35 4.66
N PRO A 53 -7.61 -8.19 3.34
CA PRO A 53 -8.00 -7.00 2.61
C PRO A 53 -9.53 -7.02 2.44
N GLY A 54 -10.24 -6.09 3.10
CA GLY A 54 -11.68 -5.94 2.88
C GLY A 54 -12.53 -5.43 4.05
N ARG A 55 -11.97 -5.13 5.23
CA ARG A 55 -12.79 -4.72 6.38
C ARG A 55 -12.90 -3.20 6.61
N PHE A 56 -12.75 -2.40 5.56
CA PHE A 56 -13.05 -0.96 5.56
C PHE A 56 -14.10 -0.67 4.48
N GLY A 57 -15.31 -1.15 4.70
CA GLY A 57 -16.45 -0.92 3.82
C GLY A 57 -17.72 -1.41 4.52
N GLY A 58 -18.25 -0.58 5.41
CA GLY A 58 -19.69 -0.51 5.64
C GLY A 58 -20.28 0.53 4.69
#